data_AF-A0A645BQD7-F1
#
_entry.id   AF-A0A645BQD7-F1
#
_cell.length_a   1.000
_cell.length_b   1.000
_cell.length_c   1.000
_cell.angle_alpha   90.00
_cell.angle_beta   90.00
_cell.angle_gamma   90.00
#
_symmetry.space_group_name_H-M   'P 1'
#
loop_
_entity.id
_entity.type
_entity.pdbx_description
1 polymer ?
#
loop_
_entity_poly.entity_id
_entity_poly.type
_entity_poly.pdbx_seq_one_letter_code
_entity_poly.pdbx_strand_id
1 'polypeptide(L)'
;MPREGIESYDEIKQCQLLDKYNLTDRKVSAITIKGGHIRFNMSALHLLNDVQYVEMLVNPQEKYLLIIPCQKNDVFAIDWCKINSKTGKIESKDIPAKFLSPKLYRLMDWDRNYQYKVQCFFQDFGQDKVLLFFDLTEYVTLVPTSVTLSNGKTLIRNKPYYLANWEDSFGPPLPQIMEKVSRNFMDYYVDGETEDIHELHQSDAKQNGEKP
;
A
#
# COMPACT_ATOMS: atom_id res chain seq x y z
N MET A 1 -23.09 -16.07 33.47
CA MET A 1 -21.78 -16.75 33.46
C MET A 1 -20.71 -15.68 33.37
N PRO A 2 -19.62 -15.75 34.16
CA PRO A 2 -18.48 -14.87 33.95
C PRO A 2 -17.90 -15.16 32.56
N ARG A 3 -17.58 -14.12 31.79
CA ARG A 3 -16.83 -14.31 30.54
C ARG A 3 -15.37 -14.54 30.93
N GLU A 4 -14.88 -15.76 30.75
CA GLU A 4 -13.43 -16.03 30.77
C GLU A 4 -12.78 -15.15 29.69
N GLY A 5 -11.67 -14.50 30.06
CA GLY A 5 -10.94 -13.61 29.15
C GLY A 5 -10.12 -14.41 28.14
N ILE A 6 -9.37 -13.71 27.29
CA ILE A 6 -8.34 -14.34 26.45
C ILE A 6 -7.17 -14.71 27.36
N GLU A 7 -6.79 -15.98 27.42
CA GLU A 7 -5.78 -16.49 28.35
C GLU A 7 -4.39 -16.62 27.70
N SER A 8 -4.33 -16.64 26.36
CA SER A 8 -3.08 -16.78 25.61
C SER A 8 -3.05 -15.97 24.31
N TYR A 9 -1.85 -15.65 23.83
CA TYR A 9 -1.68 -14.98 22.53
C TYR A 9 -2.07 -15.90 21.35
N ASP A 10 -2.02 -17.22 21.54
CA ASP A 10 -2.43 -18.17 20.50
C ASP A 10 -3.94 -18.16 20.26
N GLU A 11 -4.75 -17.83 21.25
CA GLU A 11 -6.20 -17.58 21.07
C GLU A 11 -6.47 -16.38 20.15
N ILE A 12 -5.58 -15.37 20.13
CA ILE A 12 -5.69 -14.23 19.22
C ILE A 12 -5.54 -14.66 17.75
N LYS A 13 -4.80 -15.74 17.46
CA LYS A 13 -4.67 -16.27 16.09
C LYS A 13 -6.00 -16.82 15.55
N GLN A 14 -6.94 -17.13 16.43
CA GLN A 14 -8.30 -17.57 16.07
C GLN A 14 -9.23 -16.37 15.77
N CYS A 15 -8.81 -15.15 16.10
CA CYS A 15 -9.55 -13.95 15.76
C CYS A 15 -9.41 -13.62 14.27
N GLN A 16 -10.50 -13.12 13.69
CA GLN A 16 -10.47 -12.45 12.40
C GLN A 16 -10.12 -10.98 12.61
N LEU A 17 -9.24 -10.44 11.77
CA LEU A 17 -9.03 -9.01 11.75
C LEU A 17 -10.26 -8.35 11.14
N LEU A 18 -10.82 -7.37 11.85
CA LEU A 18 -11.88 -6.56 11.29
C LEU A 18 -11.36 -5.85 10.04
N ASP A 19 -11.99 -6.15 8.93
CA ASP A 19 -11.77 -5.43 7.71
C ASP A 19 -12.27 -3.99 7.89
N LYS A 20 -11.36 -3.03 7.76
CA LYS A 20 -11.72 -1.61 7.95
C LYS A 20 -12.68 -1.13 6.87
N TYR A 21 -12.89 -1.89 5.79
CA TYR A 21 -13.98 -1.61 4.86
C TYR A 21 -15.38 -1.75 5.46
N ASN A 22 -15.54 -2.58 6.51
CA ASN A 22 -16.77 -2.67 7.30
C ASN A 22 -17.02 -1.40 8.13
N LEU A 23 -15.99 -0.56 8.28
CA LEU A 23 -16.09 0.76 8.86
C LEU A 23 -16.20 1.77 7.73
N THR A 24 -17.27 2.57 7.72
CA THR A 24 -17.63 3.53 6.66
C THR A 24 -16.71 4.75 6.57
N ASP A 25 -15.41 4.62 6.88
CA ASP A 25 -14.53 5.77 7.07
C ASP A 25 -13.74 6.16 5.80
N ARG A 26 -13.84 7.44 5.45
CA ARG A 26 -12.98 8.12 4.47
C ARG A 26 -11.51 8.13 4.88
N LYS A 27 -11.21 7.86 6.16
CA LYS A 27 -9.86 7.88 6.73
C LYS A 27 -9.07 6.58 6.55
N VAL A 28 -9.66 5.51 6.05
CA VAL A 28 -8.93 4.27 5.74
C VAL A 28 -7.91 4.53 4.63
N SER A 29 -6.62 4.34 4.92
CA SER A 29 -5.53 4.48 3.96
C SER A 29 -5.74 3.59 2.74
N ALA A 30 -5.76 4.18 1.55
CA ALA A 30 -6.21 3.51 0.36
C ALA A 30 -5.69 4.14 -0.93
N ILE A 31 -5.66 3.33 -1.98
CA ILE A 31 -5.53 3.73 -3.37
C ILE A 31 -6.90 3.64 -4.05
N THR A 32 -7.22 4.59 -4.93
CA THR A 32 -8.39 4.53 -5.80
C THR A 32 -7.92 4.49 -7.25
N ILE A 33 -8.34 3.45 -7.98
CA ILE A 33 -8.11 3.27 -9.41
C ILE A 33 -9.37 3.74 -10.15
N LYS A 34 -9.22 4.69 -11.07
CA LYS A 34 -10.33 5.25 -11.83
C LYS A 34 -9.88 5.68 -13.22
N GLY A 35 -10.56 5.24 -14.28
CA GLY A 35 -10.49 5.83 -15.62
C GLY A 35 -9.12 6.37 -16.06
N GLY A 36 -8.07 5.53 -16.07
CA GLY A 36 -6.73 5.93 -16.49
C GLY A 36 -5.90 6.69 -15.45
N HIS A 37 -6.35 6.75 -14.20
CA HIS A 37 -5.70 7.43 -13.08
C HIS A 37 -5.68 6.56 -11.84
N ILE A 38 -4.76 6.86 -10.95
CA ILE A 38 -4.73 6.34 -9.58
C ILE A 38 -4.60 7.51 -8.60
N ARG A 39 -5.11 7.33 -7.38
CA ARG A 39 -5.00 8.31 -6.31
C ARG A 39 -4.83 7.64 -4.97
N PHE A 40 -3.78 7.99 -4.25
CA PHE A 40 -3.61 7.66 -2.83
C PHE A 40 -4.29 8.73 -1.99
N ASN A 41 -5.06 8.34 -0.98
CA ASN A 41 -5.62 9.31 -0.05
C ASN A 41 -4.57 9.83 0.94
N MET A 42 -4.90 10.92 1.64
CA MET A 42 -3.97 11.54 2.61
C MET A 42 -3.49 10.57 3.68
N SER A 43 -4.38 9.71 4.20
CA SER A 43 -4.00 8.72 5.20
C SER A 43 -2.91 7.75 4.71
N ALA A 44 -2.92 7.36 3.43
CA ALA A 44 -1.87 6.52 2.87
C ALA A 44 -0.53 7.26 2.74
N LEU A 45 -0.55 8.55 2.37
CA LEU A 45 0.68 9.35 2.26
C LEU A 45 1.35 9.51 3.63
N HIS A 46 0.57 9.77 4.67
CA HIS A 46 1.08 9.95 6.04
C HIS A 46 1.71 8.66 6.62
N LEU A 47 1.32 7.48 6.14
CA LEU A 47 1.93 6.21 6.59
C LEU A 47 3.38 6.05 6.15
N LEU A 48 3.80 6.72 5.06
CA LEU A 48 5.19 6.74 4.61
C LEU A 48 5.85 8.07 4.98
N ASN A 49 5.54 8.65 6.14
CA ASN A 49 6.16 9.86 6.67
C ASN A 49 6.20 11.02 5.68
N ASP A 50 5.16 11.17 4.86
CA ASP A 50 5.06 12.27 3.90
C ASP A 50 6.26 12.31 2.92
N VAL A 51 6.76 11.15 2.48
CA VAL A 51 7.75 11.10 1.37
C VAL A 51 7.12 11.57 0.05
N GLN A 52 7.90 12.25 -0.78
CA GLN A 52 7.44 12.75 -2.08
C GLN A 52 7.54 11.71 -3.20
N TYR A 53 8.52 10.80 -3.12
CA TYR A 53 8.80 9.84 -4.17
C TYR A 53 8.66 8.42 -3.63
N VAL A 54 8.02 7.56 -4.41
CA VAL A 54 7.84 6.14 -4.10
C VAL A 54 8.07 5.29 -5.34
N GLU A 55 8.42 4.03 -5.14
CA GLU A 55 8.33 3.02 -6.20
C GLU A 55 7.04 2.22 -6.06
N MET A 56 6.53 1.77 -7.19
CA MET A 56 5.30 0.98 -7.27
C MET A 56 5.58 -0.36 -7.91
N LEU A 57 5.31 -1.41 -7.15
CA LEU A 57 5.58 -2.78 -7.55
C LEU A 57 4.25 -3.52 -7.66
N VAL A 58 4.10 -4.34 -8.69
CA VAL A 58 2.84 -5.06 -8.96
C VAL A 58 3.18 -6.53 -9.15
N ASN A 59 2.55 -7.40 -8.36
CA ASN A 59 2.54 -8.83 -8.64
C ASN A 59 1.24 -9.18 -9.37
N PRO A 60 1.28 -9.46 -10.69
CA PRO A 60 0.08 -9.78 -11.44
C PRO A 60 -0.45 -11.19 -11.17
N GLN A 61 0.37 -12.12 -10.68
CA GLN A 61 -0.07 -13.49 -10.39
C GLN A 61 -0.87 -13.53 -9.08
N GLU A 62 -0.29 -12.98 -8.03
CA GLU A 62 -0.89 -12.91 -6.69
C GLU A 62 -1.82 -11.70 -6.50
N LYS A 63 -1.94 -10.84 -7.53
CA LYS A 63 -2.85 -9.69 -7.59
C LYS A 63 -2.70 -8.74 -6.40
N TYR A 64 -1.47 -8.31 -6.13
CA TYR A 64 -1.21 -7.25 -5.14
C TYR A 64 -0.31 -6.16 -5.71
N LEU A 65 -0.32 -5.01 -5.02
CA LEU A 65 0.52 -3.86 -5.31
C LEU A 65 1.24 -3.43 -4.04
N LEU A 66 2.52 -3.06 -4.16
CA LEU A 66 3.33 -2.50 -3.09
C LEU A 66 3.73 -1.07 -3.40
N ILE A 67 3.84 -0.26 -2.35
CA ILE A 67 4.46 1.05 -2.40
C ILE A 67 5.59 1.09 -1.39
N ILE A 68 6.78 1.47 -1.84
CA ILE A 68 7.97 1.64 -1.00
C ILE A 68 8.54 3.04 -1.17
N PRO A 69 9.05 3.67 -0.11
CA PRO A 69 9.71 4.97 -0.22
C PRO A 69 10.98 4.86 -1.06
N CYS A 70 11.28 5.90 -1.84
CA CYS A 70 12.48 5.95 -2.68
C CYS A 70 13.01 7.39 -2.80
N GLN A 71 14.21 7.54 -3.36
CA GLN A 71 14.80 8.83 -3.67
C GLN A 71 14.29 9.35 -5.02
N LYS A 72 14.30 10.68 -5.17
CA LYS A 72 13.89 11.35 -6.42
C LYS A 72 14.62 10.86 -7.67
N ASN A 73 15.89 10.47 -7.50
CA ASN A 73 16.77 10.10 -8.60
C ASN A 73 16.75 8.59 -8.90
N ASP A 74 15.96 7.81 -8.16
CA ASP A 74 15.81 6.38 -8.44
C ASP A 74 15.09 6.18 -9.77
N VAL A 75 15.50 5.15 -10.50
CA VAL A 75 15.10 4.93 -11.90
C VAL A 75 13.58 4.79 -12.05
N PHE A 76 12.92 4.22 -11.05
CA PHE A 76 11.47 3.97 -11.04
C PHE A 76 10.72 4.90 -10.09
N ALA A 77 11.33 6.01 -9.66
CA ALA A 77 10.71 6.96 -8.75
C ALA A 77 9.43 7.57 -9.33
N ILE A 78 8.34 7.48 -8.56
CA ILE A 78 7.04 8.08 -8.87
C ILE A 78 6.78 9.20 -7.89
N ASP A 79 6.61 10.41 -8.40
CA ASP A 79 6.06 11.52 -7.64
C ASP A 79 4.56 11.28 -7.41
N TRP A 80 4.21 10.75 -6.23
CA TRP A 80 2.85 10.28 -5.91
C TRP A 80 1.97 11.29 -5.17
N CYS A 81 2.52 12.44 -4.77
CA CYS A 81 1.81 13.48 -4.04
C CYS A 81 2.13 14.88 -4.61
N LYS A 82 1.52 15.94 -4.08
CA LYS A 82 1.89 17.32 -4.44
C LYS A 82 2.24 18.09 -3.18
N ILE A 83 3.21 19.00 -3.28
CA ILE A 83 3.53 19.93 -2.20
C ILE A 83 2.79 21.24 -2.48
N ASN A 84 1.98 21.69 -1.53
CA ASN A 84 1.27 22.95 -1.63
C ASN A 84 2.28 24.10 -1.55
N SER A 85 2.34 24.92 -2.60
CA SER A 85 3.32 26.02 -2.71
C SER A 85 3.16 27.13 -1.66
N LYS A 86 1.98 27.26 -1.05
CA LYS A 86 1.70 28.27 -0.02
C LYS A 86 1.97 27.76 1.38
N THR A 87 1.65 26.50 1.66
CA THR A 87 1.69 25.94 3.02
C THR A 87 2.85 24.98 3.25
N GLY A 88 3.53 24.53 2.19
CA GLY A 88 4.56 23.49 2.24
C GLY A 88 4.02 22.08 2.57
N LYS A 89 2.70 21.92 2.73
CA LYS A 89 2.08 20.64 3.12
C LYS A 89 1.90 19.72 1.94
N ILE A 90 2.00 18.42 2.20
CA ILE A 90 1.65 17.39 1.21
C ILE A 90 0.14 17.33 1.01
N GLU A 91 -0.25 17.13 -0.24
CA GLU A 91 -1.62 16.89 -0.64
C GLU A 91 -1.68 15.73 -1.64
N SER A 92 -2.79 15.00 -1.60
CA SER A 92 -3.13 13.95 -2.57
C SER A 92 -3.35 14.54 -3.97
N LYS A 93 -2.96 13.79 -5.00
CA LYS A 93 -3.19 14.13 -6.41
C LYS A 93 -3.70 12.93 -7.21
N ASP A 94 -4.36 13.20 -8.33
CA ASP A 94 -4.57 12.17 -9.36
C ASP A 94 -3.26 11.98 -10.12
N ILE A 95 -2.75 10.76 -10.14
CA ILE A 95 -1.58 10.37 -10.92
C ILE A 95 -2.08 9.77 -12.23
N PRO A 96 -1.70 10.34 -13.39
CA PRO A 96 -2.01 9.74 -14.68
C PRO A 96 -1.39 8.34 -14.79
N ALA A 97 -2.22 7.34 -14.99
CA ALA A 97 -1.86 5.92 -15.06
C ALA A 97 -2.43 5.29 -16.35
N LYS A 98 -2.21 5.96 -17.49
CA LYS A 98 -2.83 5.63 -18.78
C LYS A 98 -2.58 4.18 -19.24
N PHE A 99 -1.47 3.59 -18.84
CA PHE A 99 -1.14 2.19 -19.17
C PHE A 99 -1.39 1.22 -18.01
N LEU A 100 -1.06 1.63 -16.79
CA LEU A 100 -1.23 0.79 -15.60
C LEU A 100 -2.71 0.55 -15.29
N SER A 101 -3.53 1.60 -15.23
CA SER A 101 -4.94 1.47 -14.87
C SER A 101 -5.66 0.50 -15.82
N PRO A 102 -5.60 0.61 -17.16
CA PRO A 102 -6.21 -0.38 -18.06
C PRO A 102 -5.63 -1.80 -17.96
N LYS A 103 -4.38 -1.96 -17.51
CA LYS A 103 -3.83 -3.29 -17.21
C LYS A 103 -4.48 -3.87 -15.95
N LEU A 104 -4.63 -3.09 -14.89
CA LEU A 104 -5.31 -3.51 -13.66
C LEU A 104 -6.78 -3.88 -13.92
N TYR A 105 -7.51 -3.06 -14.69
CA TYR A 105 -8.89 -3.38 -15.06
C TYR A 105 -9.00 -4.73 -15.78
N ARG A 106 -8.05 -5.04 -16.68
CA ARG A 106 -8.04 -6.34 -17.38
C ARG A 106 -7.60 -7.49 -16.47
N LEU A 107 -6.61 -7.27 -15.60
CA LEU A 107 -6.11 -8.27 -14.68
C LEU A 107 -7.19 -8.73 -13.69
N MET A 108 -8.01 -7.79 -13.23
CA MET A 108 -9.03 -8.00 -12.21
C MET A 108 -10.43 -8.25 -12.77
N ASP A 109 -10.58 -8.21 -14.09
CA ASP A 109 -11.89 -8.25 -14.78
C ASP A 109 -12.88 -7.20 -14.23
N TRP A 110 -12.37 -5.98 -14.01
CA TRP A 110 -13.14 -4.86 -13.50
C TRP A 110 -13.88 -4.11 -14.61
N ASP A 111 -15.08 -3.59 -14.30
CA ASP A 111 -15.85 -2.73 -15.19
C ASP A 111 -15.22 -1.33 -15.26
N ARG A 112 -14.82 -0.93 -16.47
CA ARG A 112 -14.15 0.35 -16.76
C ARG A 112 -15.00 1.58 -16.44
N ASN A 113 -16.31 1.43 -16.27
CA ASN A 113 -17.21 2.51 -15.89
C ASN A 113 -17.18 2.81 -14.37
N TYR A 114 -16.62 1.91 -13.56
CA TYR A 114 -16.56 2.04 -12.11
C TYR A 114 -15.17 2.40 -11.62
N GLN A 115 -15.09 2.85 -10.36
CA GLN A 115 -13.82 3.09 -9.67
C GLN A 115 -13.63 2.01 -8.61
N TYR A 116 -12.38 1.69 -8.31
CA TYR A 116 -12.03 0.61 -7.41
C TYR A 116 -11.14 1.16 -6.31
N LYS A 117 -11.61 1.08 -5.07
CA LYS A 117 -10.85 1.51 -3.90
C LYS A 117 -10.25 0.28 -3.23
N VAL A 118 -8.93 0.31 -3.06
CA VAL A 118 -8.15 -0.75 -2.41
C VAL A 118 -7.48 -0.16 -1.17
N GLN A 119 -7.72 -0.75 0.00
CA GLN A 119 -7.14 -0.39 1.28
C GLN A 119 -5.71 -0.90 1.36
N CYS A 120 -4.85 -0.17 2.07
CA CYS A 120 -3.51 -0.66 2.37
C CYS A 120 -3.36 -1.21 3.78
N PHE A 121 -2.40 -2.12 3.90
CA PHE A 121 -1.75 -2.50 5.16
C PHE A 121 -0.37 -1.85 5.19
N PHE A 122 -0.06 -1.18 6.30
CA PHE A 122 1.29 -0.67 6.55
C PHE A 122 2.10 -1.75 7.23
N GLN A 123 3.33 -1.94 6.79
CA GLN A 123 4.27 -2.84 7.42
C GLN A 123 5.60 -2.15 7.65
N ASP A 124 6.13 -2.33 8.85
CA ASP A 124 7.45 -1.88 9.27
C ASP A 124 8.29 -3.12 9.60
N PHE A 125 9.48 -3.20 8.99
CA PHE A 125 10.45 -4.27 9.20
C PHE A 125 11.71 -3.78 9.94
N GLY A 126 11.71 -2.54 10.42
CA GLY A 126 12.88 -1.88 11.00
C GLY A 126 13.90 -1.41 9.96
N GLN A 127 14.96 -0.72 10.39
CA GLN A 127 16.04 -0.24 9.51
C GLN A 127 15.54 0.60 8.30
N ASP A 128 14.52 1.43 8.51
CA ASP A 128 13.87 2.24 7.46
C ASP A 128 13.22 1.42 6.32
N LYS A 129 13.05 0.10 6.52
CA LYS A 129 12.36 -0.81 5.60
C LYS A 129 10.88 -0.83 5.92
N VAL A 130 10.12 0.02 5.24
CA VAL A 130 8.67 0.13 5.38
C VAL A 130 7.97 0.01 4.02
N LEU A 131 6.72 -0.46 4.02
CA LEU A 131 5.90 -0.51 2.81
C LEU A 131 4.41 -0.33 3.08
N LEU A 132 3.69 -0.02 1.99
CA LEU A 132 2.23 -0.18 1.92
C LEU A 132 1.88 -1.34 1.00
N PHE A 133 1.13 -2.30 1.52
CA PHE A 133 0.64 -3.47 0.81
C PHE A 133 -0.83 -3.29 0.43
N PHE A 134 -1.17 -3.51 -0.84
CA PHE A 134 -2.53 -3.42 -1.36
C PHE A 134 -2.94 -4.75 -1.99
N ASP A 135 -3.84 -5.50 -1.35
CA ASP A 135 -4.44 -6.70 -1.94
C ASP A 135 -5.50 -6.28 -2.97
N LEU A 136 -5.25 -6.49 -4.27
CA LEU A 136 -6.18 -6.05 -5.32
C LEU A 136 -7.45 -6.91 -5.34
N THR A 137 -7.48 -8.09 -4.69
CA THR A 137 -8.70 -8.88 -4.59
C THR A 137 -9.65 -8.35 -3.52
N GLU A 138 -9.15 -7.54 -2.58
CA GLU A 138 -9.93 -6.95 -1.49
C GLU A 138 -10.27 -5.48 -1.81
N TYR A 139 -11.32 -5.27 -2.59
CA TYR A 139 -11.68 -3.96 -3.13
C TYR A 139 -13.14 -3.56 -2.88
N VAL A 140 -13.37 -2.24 -2.82
CA VAL A 140 -14.71 -1.65 -2.86
C VAL A 140 -14.96 -1.07 -4.25
N THR A 141 -16.06 -1.50 -4.85
CA THR A 141 -16.53 -0.95 -6.12
C THR A 141 -17.29 0.36 -5.87
N LEU A 142 -16.88 1.42 -6.54
CA LEU A 142 -17.46 2.75 -6.44
C LEU A 142 -18.21 3.05 -7.74
N VAL A 143 -19.53 2.88 -7.71
CA VAL A 143 -20.41 3.07 -8.87
C VAL A 143 -20.85 4.54 -8.96
N PRO A 144 -20.55 5.26 -10.06
CA PRO A 144 -21.07 6.60 -10.27
C PRO A 144 -22.60 6.60 -10.36
N THR A 145 -23.25 7.44 -9.58
CA THR A 145 -24.71 7.63 -9.51
C THR A 145 -25.00 9.12 -9.65
N SER A 146 -25.89 9.49 -10.58
CA SER A 146 -26.36 10.85 -10.73
C SER A 146 -27.48 11.13 -9.73
N VAL A 147 -27.34 12.19 -8.93
CA VAL A 147 -28.36 12.68 -8.02
C VAL A 147 -28.75 14.09 -8.46
N THR A 148 -30.00 14.25 -8.89
CA THR A 148 -30.57 15.57 -9.19
C THR A 148 -31.01 16.23 -7.90
N LEU A 149 -30.41 17.39 -7.59
CA LEU A 149 -30.77 18.20 -6.44
C LEU A 149 -32.07 18.97 -6.71
N SER A 150 -32.73 19.43 -5.64
CA SER A 150 -33.94 20.24 -5.69
C SER A 150 -33.78 21.55 -6.49
N ASN A 151 -32.55 22.05 -6.65
CA ASN A 151 -32.23 23.22 -7.45
C ASN A 151 -31.94 22.91 -8.94
N GLY A 152 -32.24 21.69 -9.41
CA GLY A 152 -32.01 21.24 -10.78
C GLY A 152 -30.56 20.86 -11.11
N LYS A 153 -29.60 21.03 -10.19
CA LYS A 153 -28.20 20.64 -10.42
C LYS A 153 -28.03 19.12 -10.28
N THR A 154 -27.42 18.48 -11.28
CA THR A 154 -27.03 17.07 -11.20
C THR A 154 -25.65 16.96 -10.55
N LEU A 155 -25.55 16.16 -9.48
CA LEU A 155 -24.28 15.79 -8.86
C LEU A 155 -23.99 14.32 -9.14
N ILE A 156 -22.76 14.02 -9.55
CA ILE A 156 -22.27 12.65 -9.59
C ILE A 156 -21.77 12.31 -8.17
N ARG A 157 -22.34 11.27 -7.58
CA ARG A 157 -21.87 10.65 -6.33
C ARG A 157 -21.38 9.24 -6.63
N ASN A 158 -20.42 8.75 -5.88
CA ASN A 158 -20.02 7.35 -5.97
C ASN A 158 -20.70 6.57 -4.84
N LYS A 159 -21.49 5.56 -5.20
CA LYS A 159 -22.08 4.61 -4.24
C LYS A 159 -21.14 3.41 -4.06
N PRO A 160 -20.73 3.08 -2.81
CA PRO A 160 -19.87 1.93 -2.56
C PRO A 160 -20.67 0.62 -2.61
N TYR A 161 -20.04 -0.41 -3.18
CA TYR A 161 -20.49 -1.79 -3.22
C TYR A 161 -19.33 -2.69 -2.76
N TYR A 162 -19.64 -3.58 -1.84
CA TYR A 162 -18.69 -4.47 -1.18
C TYR A 162 -18.75 -5.86 -1.80
N LEU A 163 -17.70 -6.66 -1.62
CA LEU A 163 -17.66 -8.03 -2.14
C LEU A 163 -18.62 -8.92 -1.33
N ALA A 164 -19.27 -9.89 -1.99
CA ALA A 164 -20.27 -10.74 -1.35
C ALA A 164 -19.69 -11.56 -0.18
N ASN A 165 -18.43 -11.99 -0.30
CA ASN A 165 -17.73 -12.74 0.76
C ASN A 165 -17.43 -11.89 2.01
N TRP A 166 -17.68 -10.58 1.99
CA TRP A 166 -17.56 -9.72 3.17
C TRP A 166 -18.84 -9.66 4.01
N GLU A 167 -20.00 -10.06 3.48
CA GLU A 167 -21.24 -10.06 4.25
C GLU A 167 -21.21 -11.09 5.40
N ASP A 168 -20.52 -12.21 5.20
CA ASP A 168 -20.45 -13.34 6.14
C ASP A 168 -19.09 -13.45 6.87
N SER A 169 -18.21 -12.45 6.76
CA SER A 169 -16.85 -12.50 7.33
C SER A 169 -16.43 -11.16 7.94
N PHE A 170 -15.74 -11.22 9.09
CA PHE A 170 -15.12 -10.02 9.65
C PHE A 170 -13.84 -9.62 8.91
N GLY A 171 -13.24 -10.51 8.11
CA GLY A 171 -12.00 -10.32 7.37
C GLY A 171 -11.14 -11.59 7.33
N PRO A 172 -9.99 -11.58 6.63
CA PRO A 172 -9.10 -12.74 6.59
C PRO A 172 -8.44 -13.02 7.96
N PRO A 173 -8.09 -14.28 8.28
CA PRO A 173 -7.34 -14.63 9.48
C PRO A 173 -5.98 -13.91 9.54
N LEU A 174 -5.59 -13.45 10.73
CA LEU A 174 -4.33 -12.72 10.96
C LEU A 174 -3.08 -13.44 10.40
N PRO A 175 -2.88 -14.76 10.60
CA PRO A 175 -1.70 -15.45 10.09
C PRO A 175 -1.56 -15.40 8.55
N GLN A 176 -2.68 -15.47 7.83
CA GLN A 176 -2.67 -15.45 6.36
C GLN A 176 -2.20 -14.09 5.82
N ILE A 177 -2.60 -13.00 6.48
CA ILE A 177 -2.14 -11.66 6.13
C ILE A 177 -0.63 -11.54 6.37
N MET A 178 -0.16 -11.96 7.54
CA MET A 178 1.26 -11.88 7.89
C MET A 178 2.15 -12.67 6.93
N GLU A 179 1.73 -13.88 6.56
CA GLU A 179 2.46 -14.73 5.62
C GLU A 179 2.52 -14.10 4.22
N LYS A 180 1.38 -13.61 3.70
CA LYS A 180 1.34 -12.89 2.41
C LYS A 180 2.28 -11.69 2.41
N VAL A 181 2.25 -10.87 3.46
CA VAL A 181 3.09 -9.66 3.53
C VAL A 181 4.58 -10.02 3.64
N SER A 182 4.94 -10.96 4.51
CA SER A 182 6.33 -11.36 4.75
C SER A 182 6.97 -11.99 3.52
N ARG A 183 6.31 -12.99 2.90
CA ARG A 183 6.84 -13.68 1.71
C ARG A 183 7.15 -12.69 0.59
N ASN A 184 6.18 -11.82 0.30
CA ASN A 184 6.29 -10.91 -0.82
C ASN A 184 7.33 -9.82 -0.60
N PHE A 185 7.61 -9.41 0.64
CA PHE A 185 8.63 -8.39 0.90
C PHE A 185 10.06 -8.93 0.73
N MET A 186 10.33 -10.14 1.23
CA MET A 186 11.68 -10.74 1.16
C MET A 186 12.15 -10.96 -0.27
N ASP A 187 11.24 -11.22 -1.21
CA ASP A 187 11.57 -11.35 -2.64
C ASP A 187 12.18 -10.08 -3.26
N TYR A 188 11.96 -8.90 -2.66
CA TYR A 188 12.52 -7.63 -3.15
C TYR A 188 13.87 -7.27 -2.52
N TYR A 189 14.16 -7.83 -1.35
CA TYR A 189 15.42 -7.67 -0.64
C TYR A 189 16.06 -9.05 -0.59
N VAL A 190 16.50 -9.56 -1.74
CA VAL A 190 17.44 -10.68 -1.76
C VAL A 190 18.66 -10.18 -0.98
N ASP A 191 18.84 -10.68 0.25
CA ASP A 191 20.06 -10.46 1.01
C ASP A 191 21.19 -10.96 0.12
N GLY A 192 21.92 -10.01 -0.49
CA GLY A 192 23.31 -10.26 -0.81
C GLY A 192 23.93 -10.61 0.53
N GLU A 193 24.39 -11.85 0.67
CA GLU A 193 25.08 -12.33 1.84
C GLU A 193 25.99 -11.22 2.36
N THR A 194 25.74 -10.78 3.58
CA THR A 194 26.73 -10.07 4.39
C THR A 194 27.88 -11.04 4.60
N GLU A 195 28.73 -11.21 3.59
CA GLU A 195 30.12 -11.58 3.81
C GLU A 195 30.83 -10.34 4.33
N ASP A 196 31.41 -10.51 5.51
CA ASP A 196 32.21 -9.56 6.25
C ASP A 196 33.23 -8.82 5.36
N ILE A 197 32.88 -7.62 4.89
CA ILE A 197 33.86 -6.61 4.47
C ILE A 197 34.25 -5.78 5.70
N HIS A 198 34.80 -6.46 6.71
CA HIS A 198 35.55 -5.83 7.80
C HIS A 198 36.92 -6.44 8.03
N GLU A 199 37.53 -7.06 7.01
CA GLU A 199 38.96 -7.36 6.97
C GLU A 199 39.55 -7.14 5.57
N LEU A 200 39.60 -5.90 5.08
CA LEU A 200 40.47 -5.54 3.94
C LEU A 200 41.07 -4.11 4.02
N HIS A 201 41.01 -3.46 5.19
CA HIS A 201 41.70 -2.18 5.42
C HIS A 201 42.57 -2.15 6.69
N GLN A 202 43.17 -3.28 7.08
CA GLN A 202 44.28 -3.30 8.04
C GLN A 202 45.57 -3.99 7.58
N SER A 203 45.67 -4.45 6.32
CA SER A 203 46.93 -5.04 5.80
C SER A 203 47.83 -4.09 4.99
N ASP A 204 47.34 -2.91 4.55
CA ASP A 204 48.16 -2.00 3.71
C ASP A 204 48.77 -0.80 4.45
N ALA A 205 48.66 -0.73 5.78
CA ALA A 205 49.27 0.32 6.60
C ALA A 205 50.51 -0.14 7.42
N LYS A 206 51.03 -1.34 7.15
CA LYS A 206 52.27 -1.86 7.79
C LYS A 206 53.22 -2.50 6.79
N GLN A 207 53.57 -1.79 5.73
CA GLN A 207 54.79 -2.07 4.96
C GLN A 207 55.14 -0.87 4.07
N ASN A 208 55.59 0.22 4.70
CA ASN A 208 56.53 1.18 4.11
C ASN A 208 57.04 2.10 5.20
N GLY A 209 57.98 1.56 5.96
CA GLY A 209 58.73 2.28 6.95
C GLY A 209 60.00 1.52 7.26
N GLU A 210 60.96 1.51 6.34
CA GLU A 210 62.37 1.51 6.72
C GLU A 210 63.26 2.00 5.57
N LYS A 211 63.98 3.07 5.90
CA LYS A 211 65.07 3.73 5.16
C LYS A 211 66.33 2.84 5.14
N PRO A 212 67.28 3.08 4.23
CA PRO A 212 68.28 4.14 4.47
C PRO A 212 68.08 5.42 3.66
#